data_AF-A0A7S3YK02-F1
#
_entry.id   AF-A0A7S3YK02-F1
#
_cell.length_a   1.000
_cell.length_b   1.000
_cell.length_c   1.000
_cell.angle_alpha   90.00
_cell.angle_beta   90.00
_cell.angle_gamma   90.00
#
_symmetry.space_group_name_H-M   'P 1'
#
loop_
_entity.id
_entity.type
_entity.pdbx_description
1 polymer ?
#
loop_
_entity_poly.entity_id
_entity_poly.type
_entity_poly.pdbx_seq_one_letter_code
_entity_poly.pdbx_strand_id
1 'polypeptide(L)'
;MALRPVGAGEDWRRAPRAELEAGLRFAGLLALSCPLKYDTAQVMADLRASAHRVVMITGDAAPTAADVGRRLRLLRRPPARTLVLDAASAEELGPGPAPR
;
A
#
# COMPACT_ATOMS: atom_id res chain seq x y z
N MET A 1 0.19 -17.24 -5.46
CA MET A 1 1.07 -18.33 -5.91
C MET A 1 0.39 -19.06 -7.05
N ALA A 2 1.15 -19.44 -8.08
CA ALA A 2 0.67 -20.17 -9.24
C ALA A 2 1.80 -21.06 -9.78
N LEU A 3 1.46 -22.14 -10.49
CA LEU A 3 2.43 -23.12 -10.98
C LEU A 3 2.01 -23.70 -12.33
N ARG A 4 2.99 -24.14 -13.12
CA ARG A 4 2.82 -24.96 -14.32
C ARG A 4 3.82 -26.10 -14.24
N PRO A 5 3.40 -27.38 -14.34
CA PRO A 5 4.34 -28.50 -14.43
C PRO A 5 5.20 -28.36 -15.70
N VAL A 6 6.50 -28.58 -15.56
CA VAL A 6 7.45 -28.59 -16.69
C VAL A 6 7.59 -30.02 -17.20
N GLY A 7 7.56 -30.21 -18.52
CA GLY A 7 7.66 -31.53 -19.14
C GLY A 7 9.05 -32.15 -19.01
N ALA A 8 9.14 -33.49 -18.95
CA ALA A 8 10.44 -34.18 -18.99
C ALA A 8 11.11 -33.94 -20.36
N GLY A 9 12.31 -33.35 -20.35
CA GLY A 9 13.07 -33.01 -21.56
C GLY A 9 12.89 -31.56 -22.05
N GLU A 10 12.04 -30.76 -21.42
CA GLU A 10 11.92 -29.32 -21.70
C GLU A 10 13.16 -28.59 -21.14
N ASP A 11 13.97 -27.96 -22.01
CA ASP A 11 15.13 -27.15 -21.59
C ASP A 11 14.69 -25.76 -21.11
N TRP A 12 13.99 -25.74 -19.98
CA TRP A 12 13.47 -24.53 -19.35
C TRP A 12 14.57 -23.54 -18.94
N ARG A 13 15.84 -23.97 -18.84
CA ARG A 13 16.97 -23.09 -18.48
C ARG A 13 17.30 -22.08 -19.57
N ARG A 14 16.90 -22.38 -20.82
CA ARG A 14 17.16 -21.54 -21.99
C ARG A 14 15.90 -20.86 -22.52
N ALA A 15 14.73 -21.17 -21.97
CA ALA A 15 13.47 -20.57 -22.37
C ALA A 15 13.39 -19.10 -21.91
N PRO A 16 12.77 -18.21 -22.71
CA PRO A 16 12.47 -16.85 -22.28
C PRO A 16 11.55 -16.83 -21.05
N ARG A 17 11.81 -15.90 -20.13
CA ARG A 17 11.00 -15.73 -18.91
C ARG A 17 9.50 -15.60 -19.18
N ALA A 18 9.13 -14.85 -20.21
CA ALA A 18 7.72 -14.62 -20.58
C ALA A 18 6.99 -15.93 -20.95
N GLU A 19 7.69 -16.90 -21.54
CA GLU A 19 7.14 -18.21 -21.86
C GLU A 19 6.92 -19.05 -20.60
N LEU A 20 7.89 -19.03 -19.68
CA LEU A 20 7.81 -19.78 -18.42
C LEU A 20 6.76 -19.23 -17.45
N GLU A 21 6.53 -17.92 -17.45
CA GLU A 21 5.53 -17.24 -16.61
C GLU A 21 4.12 -17.23 -17.23
N ALA A 22 3.93 -17.82 -18.42
CA ALA A 22 2.64 -17.95 -19.07
C ALA A 22 1.89 -19.23 -18.66
N GLY A 23 0.55 -19.22 -18.77
CA GLY A 23 -0.29 -20.40 -18.58
C GLY A 23 -0.25 -21.03 -17.18
N LEU A 24 0.11 -20.27 -16.15
CA LEU A 24 0.20 -20.75 -14.77
C LEU A 24 -1.20 -21.05 -14.20
N ARG A 25 -1.31 -22.13 -13.42
CA ARG A 25 -2.51 -22.49 -12.66
C ARG A 25 -2.44 -21.87 -11.27
N PHE A 26 -3.50 -21.15 -10.86
CA PHE A 26 -3.60 -20.59 -9.52
C PHE A 26 -3.50 -21.69 -8.46
N ALA A 27 -2.65 -21.48 -7.45
CA ALA A 27 -2.38 -22.45 -6.39
C ALA A 27 -2.73 -21.93 -4.99
N GLY A 28 -3.04 -20.63 -4.85
CA GLY A 28 -3.39 -20.02 -3.57
C GLY A 28 -2.78 -18.63 -3.35
N LEU A 29 -3.07 -18.02 -2.20
CA LEU A 29 -2.53 -16.73 -1.78
C LEU A 29 -1.62 -16.93 -0.56
N LEU A 30 -0.61 -16.06 -0.44
CA LEU A 30 0.17 -15.90 0.77
C LEU A 30 -0.17 -14.52 1.35
N ALA A 31 -0.79 -14.50 2.53
CA ALA A 31 -1.09 -13.27 3.26
C ALA A 31 0.00 -13.01 4.30
N LEU A 32 0.64 -11.84 4.21
CA LEU A 32 1.68 -11.42 5.13
C LEU A 32 1.19 -10.19 5.91
N SER A 33 1.46 -10.18 7.21
CA SER A 33 1.11 -9.05 8.08
C SER A 33 2.32 -8.57 8.86
N CYS A 34 2.54 -7.26 8.90
CA CYS A 34 3.47 -6.61 9.81
C CYS A 34 2.66 -5.95 10.95
N PRO A 35 2.59 -6.53 12.15
CA PRO A 35 1.84 -5.95 13.25
C PRO A 35 2.50 -4.67 13.76
N LEU A 36 1.69 -3.75 14.28
CA LEU A 36 2.19 -2.58 15.00
C LEU A 36 2.92 -3.01 16.28
N LYS A 37 3.85 -2.18 16.77
CA LYS A 37 4.43 -2.41 18.11
C LYS A 37 3.32 -2.35 19.15
N TYR A 38 3.38 -3.23 20.14
CA TYR A 38 2.30 -3.49 21.10
C TYR A 38 1.86 -2.24 21.89
N ASP A 39 2.78 -1.32 22.12
CA ASP A 39 2.62 -0.07 22.87
C ASP A 39 2.15 1.11 22.00
N THR A 40 2.20 0.99 20.67
CA THR A 40 1.99 2.13 19.77
C THR A 40 0.63 2.77 19.98
N ALA A 41 -0.43 1.99 20.22
CA ALA A 41 -1.77 2.53 20.43
C ALA A 41 -1.86 3.41 21.70
N GLN A 42 -1.19 3.00 22.78
CA GLN A 42 -1.17 3.74 24.04
C GLN A 42 -0.37 5.03 23.90
N VAL A 43 0.85 4.94 23.36
CA VAL A 43 1.70 6.11 23.12
C VAL A 43 0.98 7.15 22.25
N MET A 44 0.29 6.71 21.21
CA MET A 44 -0.51 7.57 20.33
C MET A 44 -1.73 8.19 21.02
N ALA A 45 -2.27 7.58 22.07
CA ALA A 45 -3.35 8.15 22.88
C ALA A 45 -2.79 9.24 23.81
N ASP A 46 -1.68 8.96 24.48
CA ASP A 46 -1.03 9.87 25.43
C ASP A 46 -0.55 11.17 24.73
N LEU A 47 0.04 11.03 23.53
CA LEU A 47 0.45 12.18 22.72
C LEU A 47 -0.74 13.07 22.32
N ARG A 48 -1.90 12.48 22.01
CA ARG A 48 -3.11 13.24 21.69
C ARG A 48 -3.73 13.90 22.92
N ALA A 49 -3.75 13.19 24.04
CA ALA A 49 -4.27 13.71 25.31
C ALA A 49 -3.46 14.91 25.80
N SER A 50 -2.16 14.94 25.48
CA SER A 50 -1.25 16.07 25.72
C SER A 50 -1.29 17.15 24.61
N ALA A 51 -2.32 17.14 23.75
CA ALA A 51 -2.54 18.12 22.69
C ALA A 51 -1.43 18.21 21.62
N HIS A 52 -0.61 17.16 21.44
CA HIS A 52 0.35 17.10 20.35
C HIS A 52 -0.34 16.72 19.04
N ARG A 53 -0.01 17.45 17.95
CA ARG A 53 -0.39 17.05 16.60
C ARG A 53 0.56 15.96 16.11
N VAL A 54 0.04 14.74 15.95
CA VAL A 54 0.82 13.62 15.43
C VAL A 54 0.55 13.44 13.93
N VAL A 55 1.62 13.27 13.15
CA VAL A 55 1.58 13.00 11.71
C VAL A 55 2.46 11.79 11.38
N MET A 56 2.19 11.11 10.27
CA MET A 56 3.00 9.99 9.78
C MET A 56 3.79 10.44 8.56
N ILE A 57 5.08 10.13 8.56
CA ILE A 57 5.98 10.25 7.42
C ILE A 57 6.50 8.83 7.16
N THR A 58 6.20 8.28 5.99
CA THR A 58 6.65 6.94 5.59
C THR A 58 7.05 6.93 4.12
N GLY A 59 7.95 6.01 3.76
CA GLY A 59 8.28 5.69 2.37
C GLY A 59 7.40 4.60 1.76
N ASP A 60 6.43 4.07 2.53
CA ASP A 60 5.50 3.06 2.04
C ASP A 60 4.51 3.63 1.00
N ALA A 61 3.99 2.74 0.16
CA ALA A 61 2.94 3.10 -0.79
C ALA A 61 1.68 3.65 -0.09
N ALA A 62 0.96 4.56 -0.76
CA ALA A 62 -0.21 5.24 -0.20
C ALA A 62 -1.28 4.32 0.42
N PRO A 63 -1.62 3.14 -0.16
CA PRO A 63 -2.57 2.22 0.47
C PRO A 63 -2.08 1.68 1.82
N THR A 64 -0.79 1.35 1.92
CA THR A 64 -0.16 0.87 3.16
C THR A 64 -0.16 1.97 4.22
N ALA A 65 0.27 3.19 3.85
CA ALA A 65 0.24 4.35 4.74
C ALA A 65 -1.18 4.65 5.24
N ALA A 66 -2.18 4.56 4.35
CA ALA A 66 -3.58 4.78 4.71
C ALA A 66 -4.13 3.69 5.65
N ASP A 67 -3.78 2.42 5.43
CA ASP A 67 -4.17 1.33 6.32
C ASP A 67 -3.58 1.52 7.72
N VAL A 68 -2.26 1.72 7.81
CA VAL A 68 -1.57 1.98 9.09
C VAL A 68 -2.11 3.25 9.75
N GLY A 69 -2.32 4.33 8.99
CA GLY A 69 -2.89 5.59 9.47
C GLY A 69 -4.29 5.44 10.06
N ARG A 70 -5.13 4.56 9.51
CA ARG A 70 -6.45 4.22 10.09
C ARG A 70 -6.32 3.41 11.36
N ARG A 71 -5.42 2.41 11.40
CA ARG A 71 -5.15 1.61 12.61
C ARG A 71 -4.67 2.49 13.76
N LEU A 72 -3.83 3.48 13.47
CA LEU A 72 -3.32 4.45 14.45
C LEU A 72 -4.25 5.64 14.74
N ARG A 73 -5.43 5.70 14.11
CA ARG A 73 -6.39 6.83 14.22
C ARG A 73 -5.81 8.19 13.81
N LEU A 74 -4.83 8.20 12.91
CA LEU A 74 -4.34 9.41 12.23
C LEU A 74 -5.31 9.84 11.13
N LEU A 75 -5.93 8.86 10.48
CA LEU A 75 -6.99 9.05 9.51
C LEU A 75 -8.34 8.70 10.14
N ARG A 76 -9.37 9.48 9.81
CA ARG A 76 -10.74 9.19 10.21
C ARG A 76 -11.21 7.89 9.53
N ARG A 77 -12.02 7.10 10.24
CA ARG A 77 -12.69 5.94 9.65
C ARG A 77 -13.72 6.41 8.60
N PRO A 78 -14.09 5.55 7.63
CA PRO A 78 -15.14 5.86 6.66
C PRO A 78 -16.39 6.44 7.36
N PRO A 79 -17.06 7.46 6.78
CA PRO A 79 -17.02 7.85 5.36
C PRO A 79 -15.95 8.90 4.99
N ALA A 80 -14.98 9.21 5.87
CA ALA A 80 -13.96 10.21 5.54
C ALA A 80 -13.15 9.81 4.29
N ARG A 81 -13.07 10.72 3.31
CA ARG A 81 -12.31 10.54 2.08
C ARG A 81 -10.80 10.71 2.35
N THR A 82 -9.97 9.82 1.80
CA THR A 82 -8.50 9.95 1.80
C THR A 82 -8.08 10.59 0.48
N LEU A 83 -7.38 11.73 0.53
CA LEU A 83 -6.83 12.37 -0.65
C LEU A 83 -5.43 11.81 -0.93
N VAL A 84 -5.19 11.37 -2.16
CA VAL A 84 -3.88 10.95 -2.65
C VAL A 84 -3.46 11.96 -3.70
N LEU A 85 -2.32 12.61 -3.48
CA LEU A 85 -1.74 13.52 -4.45
C LEU A 85 -0.72 12.75 -5.27
N ASP A 86 -0.86 12.82 -6.60
CA ASP A 86 0.06 12.23 -7.56
C ASP A 86 0.57 13.32 -8.52
N ALA A 87 1.87 13.29 -8.82
CA ALA A 87 2.50 14.24 -9.72
C ALA A 87 1.95 14.15 -11.15
N ALA A 88 1.47 12.98 -11.58
CA ALA A 88 0.86 12.79 -12.90
C ALA A 88 -0.46 13.53 -13.09
N SER A 89 -1.15 13.91 -11.99
CA SER A 89 -2.46 14.57 -12.03
C SER A 89 -2.41 16.10 -11.97
N ALA A 90 -1.20 16.69 -11.95
CA ALA A 90 -1.02 18.14 -11.87
C ALA A 90 -1.21 18.87 -13.22
N GLU A 91 -1.15 18.18 -14.36
CA GLU A 91 -1.29 18.81 -15.68
C GLU A 91 -2.74 19.08 -16.12
N GLU A 92 -3.75 18.55 -15.43
CA GLU A 92 -5.18 18.77 -15.79
C GLU A 92 -5.86 19.92 -15.04
N LEU A 93 -5.25 20.45 -13.96
CA LEU A 93 -5.82 21.56 -13.19
C LEU A 93 -5.26 22.89 -13.73
N GLY A 94 -5.97 23.48 -14.70
CA GLY A 94 -5.71 24.83 -15.19
C GLY A 94 -5.63 25.89 -14.07
N PRO A 95 -5.20 27.13 -14.39
CA PRO A 95 -4.95 28.16 -13.38
C PRO A 95 -6.19 28.37 -12.50
N GLY A 96 -6.03 28.17 -11.19
CA GLY A 96 -7.09 28.33 -10.20
C GLY A 96 -7.64 29.76 -10.17
N PRO A 97 -8.87 29.96 -9.66
CA PRO A 97 -9.49 31.28 -9.64
C PRO A 97 -8.64 32.26 -8.82
N ALA A 98 -8.51 33.49 -9.34
CA ALA A 98 -7.79 34.58 -8.68
C ALA A 98 -8.34 34.84 -7.27
N PRO A 99 -7.47 35.18 -6.29
CA PRO A 99 -7.91 35.52 -4.95
C PRO A 99 -8.85 36.72 -4.98
N ARG A 100 -9.92 36.66 -4.16
CA ARG A 100 -10.82 37.79 -3.92
C ARG A 100 -10.17 38.83 -3.02
#